data_AF-W7J451-F1
#
_entry.id   AF-W7J451-F1
#
_cell.length_a   1.000
_cell.length_b   1.000
_cell.length_c   1.000
_cell.angle_alpha   90.00
_cell.angle_beta   90.00
_cell.angle_gamma   90.00
#
_symmetry.space_group_name_H-M   'P 1'
#
loop_
_entity.id
_entity.type
_entity.pdbx_description
1 polymer ?
#
loop_
_entity_poly.entity_id
_entity_poly.type
_entity_poly.pdbx_seq_one_letter_code
_entity_poly.pdbx_strand_id
1 'polypeptide(L)'
;MSDLDRVLVAGTGPTSVQLAVMLKGVLGAVVGIAGRESGRSGAFFSALAASGRVLRVDVQNEQHRAAAGTCEVDEVFRGYGSVAGPWSTLVLSVTADAYTHVLDRLDRRVLGGVRCVVLVSPTFGSSSLVRNRLRAVAPDAEVISLSSYLGGTRWHDGAPSHHVLTAAVKKRLYVGSSRGRSANLDLLCEAHRRLGVDMVVMGSPVEAETRNISLYVHPALFMNEISLDAVFAASGPVKYVYKLVPEGPITPALVNDIVSQWREVGEVVAKLGLEGVNLLRFMVEDSYPVREESISRDDVERFEELPPIHQDYLVYVRYASLLVDPFSEPDADGRYFDFSAVPLRPVFRDGEGRWDVPRMPKEDYYRTKVIQGVARHLGVGCPTIDKLLARYERALTGAARARAGQPLSEAFEVKDFREDLDMICEEIAVAR
;
A
#
# COMPACT_ATOMS: atom_id res chain seq x y z
N MET A 1 -16.41 26.96 0.25
CA MET A 1 -15.09 26.55 0.78
C MET A 1 -15.06 25.03 0.73
N SER A 2 -14.05 24.47 0.07
CA SER A 2 -13.89 23.02 -0.09
C SER A 2 -13.33 22.43 1.21
N ASP A 3 -13.62 21.16 1.51
CA ASP A 3 -12.96 20.50 2.65
C ASP A 3 -11.47 20.30 2.39
N LEU A 4 -11.03 20.38 1.13
CA LEU A 4 -9.64 20.27 0.70
C LEU A 4 -8.87 21.61 0.74
N ASP A 5 -9.45 22.69 1.26
CA ASP A 5 -8.77 24.00 1.36
C ASP A 5 -7.64 23.98 2.42
N ARG A 6 -7.80 23.21 3.51
CA ARG A 6 -6.79 23.01 4.56
C ARG A 6 -6.56 21.52 4.82
N VAL A 7 -5.40 21.03 4.40
CA VAL A 7 -5.09 19.60 4.38
C VAL A 7 -3.90 19.29 5.28
N LEU A 8 -4.10 18.38 6.23
CA LEU A 8 -3.02 17.80 7.03
C LEU A 8 -2.58 16.48 6.41
N VAL A 9 -1.35 16.40 5.94
CA VAL A 9 -0.73 15.17 5.45
C VAL A 9 -0.02 14.47 6.61
N ALA A 10 -0.56 13.33 7.06
CA ALA A 10 0.06 12.50 8.07
C ALA A 10 1.01 11.50 7.41
N GLY A 11 2.31 11.72 7.59
CA GLY A 11 3.41 10.96 7.03
C GLY A 11 4.58 11.85 6.61
N THR A 12 5.77 11.29 6.58
CA THR A 12 7.03 11.95 6.19
C THR A 12 7.78 11.14 5.13
N GLY A 13 7.07 10.27 4.42
CA GLY A 13 7.64 9.44 3.36
C GLY A 13 7.66 10.17 2.01
N PRO A 14 8.25 9.55 0.98
CA PRO A 14 8.25 10.13 -0.37
C PRO A 14 6.85 10.38 -0.92
N THR A 15 5.90 9.49 -0.60
CA THR A 15 4.48 9.66 -0.92
C THR A 15 3.90 10.95 -0.34
N SER A 16 4.23 11.29 0.91
CA SER A 16 3.77 12.50 1.59
C SER A 16 4.26 13.76 0.87
N VAL A 17 5.51 13.75 0.39
CA VAL A 17 6.10 14.85 -0.39
C VAL A 17 5.38 15.04 -1.73
N GLN A 18 5.16 13.95 -2.48
CA GLN A 18 4.41 14.00 -3.74
C GLN A 18 3.01 14.59 -3.54
N LEU A 19 2.30 14.09 -2.52
CA LEU A 19 0.93 14.52 -2.24
C LEU A 19 0.87 15.98 -1.84
N ALA A 20 1.81 16.47 -1.03
CA ALA A 20 1.88 17.87 -0.64
C ALA A 20 2.07 18.78 -1.88
N VAL A 21 3.00 18.44 -2.78
CA VAL A 21 3.21 19.18 -4.03
C VAL A 21 1.97 19.15 -4.92
N MET A 22 1.32 18.00 -5.06
CA MET A 22 0.08 17.86 -5.83
C MET A 22 -1.05 18.72 -5.24
N LEU A 23 -1.32 18.60 -3.93
CA LEU A 23 -2.39 19.32 -3.25
C LEU A 23 -2.20 20.84 -3.35
N LYS A 24 -0.96 21.31 -3.16
CA LYS A 24 -0.65 22.75 -3.25
C LYS A 24 -0.69 23.25 -4.69
N GLY A 25 -0.08 22.53 -5.63
CA GLY A 25 0.01 22.95 -7.03
C GLY A 25 -1.32 22.86 -7.78
N VAL A 26 -2.15 21.85 -7.47
CA VAL A 26 -3.41 21.61 -8.21
C VAL A 26 -4.60 22.26 -7.53
N LEU A 27 -4.71 22.18 -6.20
CA LEU A 27 -5.87 22.66 -5.45
C LEU A 27 -5.62 24.01 -4.77
N GLY A 28 -4.38 24.50 -4.71
CA GLY A 28 -4.05 25.72 -3.97
C GLY A 28 -4.26 25.58 -2.46
N ALA A 29 -4.22 24.35 -1.94
CA ALA A 29 -4.51 24.07 -0.54
C ALA A 29 -3.43 24.62 0.41
N VAL A 30 -3.86 24.99 1.62
CA VAL A 30 -2.95 25.12 2.77
C VAL A 30 -2.58 23.70 3.22
N VAL A 31 -1.28 23.39 3.22
CA VAL A 31 -0.76 22.05 3.49
C VAL A 31 0.07 22.06 4.77
N GLY A 32 -0.39 21.26 5.74
CA GLY A 32 0.38 20.86 6.91
C GLY A 32 1.00 19.48 6.73
N ILE A 33 2.19 19.24 7.29
CA ILE A 33 2.79 17.90 7.36
C ILE A 33 3.03 17.51 8.81
N ALA A 34 2.57 16.31 9.20
CA ALA A 34 2.81 15.73 10.50
C ALA A 34 3.49 14.36 10.38
N GLY A 35 4.44 14.06 11.26
CA GLY A 35 5.12 12.77 11.26
C GLY A 35 5.49 12.30 12.66
N ARG A 36 5.55 10.98 12.86
CA ARG A 36 6.02 10.39 14.13
C ARG A 36 7.45 10.81 14.45
N GLU A 37 7.79 10.85 15.73
CA GLU A 37 9.16 11.00 16.19
C GLU A 37 9.93 9.70 15.94
N SER A 38 10.87 9.73 15.00
CA SER A 38 11.73 8.58 14.66
C SER A 38 13.00 9.09 13.99
N GLY A 39 14.08 8.30 13.95
CA GLY A 39 15.32 8.70 13.27
C GLY A 39 15.10 9.11 11.80
N ARG A 40 14.27 8.37 11.05
CA ARG A 40 13.93 8.70 9.66
C ARG A 40 13.13 10.01 9.54
N SER A 41 12.12 10.21 10.39
CA SER A 41 11.35 11.46 10.39
C SER A 41 12.20 12.64 10.83
N GLY A 42 13.12 12.45 11.79
CA GLY A 42 14.05 13.47 12.25
C GLY A 42 14.94 13.98 11.12
N ALA A 43 15.51 13.06 10.34
CA ALA A 43 16.29 13.41 9.15
C ALA A 43 15.45 14.20 8.13
N PHE A 44 14.21 13.76 7.85
CA PHE A 44 13.28 14.49 6.99
C PHE A 44 13.02 15.92 7.48
N PHE A 45 12.66 16.10 8.75
CA PHE A 45 12.35 17.43 9.29
C PHE A 45 13.56 18.36 9.33
N SER A 46 14.77 17.83 9.56
CA SER A 46 16.00 18.61 9.48
C SER A 46 16.28 19.05 8.04
N ALA A 47 16.12 18.16 7.06
CA ALA A 47 16.27 18.49 5.65
C ALA A 47 15.23 19.53 5.18
N LEU A 48 13.97 19.39 5.63
CA LEU A 48 12.90 20.33 5.32
C LEU A 48 13.18 21.71 5.93
N ALA A 49 13.64 21.78 7.18
CA ALA A 49 14.03 23.05 7.79
C ALA A 49 15.19 23.73 7.04
N ALA A 50 16.20 22.97 6.65
CA ALA A 50 17.34 23.49 5.87
C ALA A 50 16.93 24.03 4.49
N SER A 51 15.88 23.47 3.89
CA SER A 51 15.32 23.93 2.60
C SER A 51 14.39 25.15 2.70
N GLY A 52 14.19 25.72 3.89
CA GLY A 52 13.19 26.77 4.09
C GLY A 52 11.75 26.28 3.92
N ARG A 53 11.47 25.01 4.29
CA ARG A 53 10.18 24.32 4.13
C ARG A 53 9.75 24.07 2.68
N VAL A 54 10.67 24.14 1.73
CA VAL A 54 10.39 23.84 0.32
C VAL A 54 10.53 22.35 0.07
N LEU A 55 9.45 21.74 -0.41
CA LEU A 55 9.42 20.40 -0.95
C LEU A 55 9.70 20.42 -2.45
N ARG A 56 10.35 19.36 -2.93
CA ARG A 56 10.65 19.18 -4.34
C ARG A 56 10.38 17.75 -4.80
N VAL A 57 9.70 17.65 -5.94
CA VAL A 57 9.53 16.42 -6.70
C VAL A 57 10.19 16.59 -8.06
N ASP A 58 11.14 15.71 -8.37
CA ASP A 58 11.62 15.49 -9.72
C ASP A 58 11.03 14.20 -10.30
N VAL A 59 11.11 14.02 -11.61
CA VAL A 59 10.62 12.82 -12.31
C VAL A 59 11.73 12.17 -13.10
N GLN A 60 11.70 10.83 -13.19
CA GLN A 60 12.70 10.09 -13.94
C GLN A 60 12.45 10.12 -15.46
N ASN A 61 11.19 10.20 -15.87
CA ASN A 61 10.75 10.21 -17.27
C ASN A 61 9.93 11.47 -17.56
N GLU A 62 10.19 12.13 -18.69
CA GLU A 62 9.45 13.32 -19.13
C GLU A 62 7.94 13.07 -19.29
N GLN A 63 7.52 11.83 -19.57
CA GLN A 63 6.10 11.45 -19.60
C GLN A 63 5.38 11.74 -18.28
N HIS A 64 6.11 11.83 -17.17
CA HIS A 64 5.57 12.11 -15.85
C HIS A 64 5.77 13.57 -15.43
N ARG A 65 6.14 14.48 -16.34
CA ARG A 65 6.44 15.90 -16.03
C ARG A 65 5.35 16.60 -15.19
N ALA A 66 4.09 16.24 -15.37
CA ALA A 66 2.98 16.80 -14.59
C ALA A 66 3.01 16.46 -13.09
N ALA A 67 3.76 15.42 -12.69
CA ALA A 67 3.97 15.07 -11.29
C ALA A 67 5.13 15.86 -10.63
N ALA A 68 6.02 16.46 -11.43
CA ALA A 68 7.14 17.25 -10.92
C ALA A 68 6.69 18.62 -10.42
N GLY A 69 7.41 19.19 -9.45
CA GLY A 69 7.12 20.52 -8.95
C GLY A 69 7.75 20.80 -7.59
N THR A 70 7.47 22.01 -7.10
CA THR A 70 7.92 22.46 -5.79
C THR A 70 6.78 23.13 -5.05
N CYS A 71 6.74 23.00 -3.73
CA CYS A 71 5.82 23.77 -2.90
C CYS A 71 6.44 24.08 -1.54
N GLU A 72 6.08 25.22 -0.95
CA GLU A 72 6.39 25.50 0.45
C GLU A 72 5.33 24.84 1.35
N VAL A 73 5.74 24.22 2.46
CA VAL A 73 4.81 23.66 3.46
C VAL A 73 4.42 24.75 4.46
N ASP A 74 3.11 24.95 4.65
CA ASP A 74 2.60 26.02 5.51
C ASP A 74 2.86 25.73 6.99
N GLU A 75 2.58 24.49 7.43
CA GLU A 75 2.72 24.07 8.83
C GLU A 75 3.44 22.71 8.95
N VAL A 76 4.33 22.57 9.93
CA VAL A 76 5.14 21.35 10.12
C VAL A 76 5.06 20.91 11.58
N PHE A 77 4.62 19.67 11.79
CA PHE A 77 4.39 19.09 13.12
C PHE A 77 5.29 17.87 13.36
N ARG A 78 6.18 17.99 14.36
CA ARG A 78 7.02 16.89 14.83
C ARG A 78 6.26 16.15 15.92
N GLY A 79 5.85 14.92 15.63
CA GLY A 79 4.93 14.15 16.46
C GLY A 79 3.47 14.50 16.17
N TYR A 80 2.59 13.49 16.13
CA TYR A 80 1.16 13.72 15.89
C TYR A 80 0.46 14.50 17.01
N GLY A 81 0.95 14.37 18.25
CA GLY A 81 0.41 15.12 19.39
C GLY A 81 0.74 16.62 19.39
N SER A 82 1.65 17.09 18.52
CA SER A 82 1.96 18.52 18.40
C SER A 82 1.09 19.23 17.36
N VAL A 83 0.23 18.49 16.65
CA VAL A 83 -0.67 19.06 15.65
C VAL A 83 -1.65 20.02 16.32
N ALA A 84 -1.69 21.24 15.80
CA ALA A 84 -2.59 22.30 16.25
C ALA A 84 -3.28 22.95 15.05
N GLY A 85 -4.31 23.76 15.34
CA GLY A 85 -5.06 24.50 14.33
C GLY A 85 -6.17 23.70 13.65
N PRO A 86 -7.01 24.39 12.84
CA PRO A 86 -8.12 23.75 12.15
C PRO A 86 -7.63 23.05 10.87
N TRP A 87 -8.00 21.78 10.74
CA TRP A 87 -7.73 20.95 9.56
C TRP A 87 -9.04 20.32 9.10
N SER A 88 -9.49 20.66 7.90
CA SER A 88 -10.74 20.12 7.35
C SER A 88 -10.54 18.77 6.68
N THR A 89 -9.35 18.50 6.12
CA THR A 89 -9.01 17.19 5.56
C THR A 89 -7.76 16.61 6.22
N LEU A 90 -7.82 15.32 6.54
CA LEU A 90 -6.68 14.50 6.94
C LEU A 90 -6.32 13.53 5.82
N VAL A 91 -5.08 13.56 5.34
CA VAL A 91 -4.56 12.59 4.35
C VAL A 91 -3.63 11.61 5.07
N LEU A 92 -4.06 10.36 5.18
CA LEU A 92 -3.26 9.29 5.77
C LEU A 92 -2.32 8.69 4.71
N SER A 93 -1.09 9.19 4.70
CA SER A 93 0.00 8.72 3.82
C SER A 93 0.99 7.77 4.50
N VAL A 94 0.66 7.34 5.72
CA VAL A 94 1.34 6.25 6.43
C VAL A 94 0.87 4.89 5.92
N THR A 95 1.48 3.84 6.45
CA THR A 95 1.14 2.45 6.19
C THR A 95 -0.22 2.12 6.85
N ALA A 96 -1.01 1.24 6.25
CA ALA A 96 -2.40 1.01 6.68
C ALA A 96 -2.51 0.50 8.13
N ASP A 97 -1.53 -0.29 8.58
CA ASP A 97 -1.39 -0.79 9.95
C ASP A 97 -1.10 0.33 10.99
N ALA A 98 -0.82 1.56 10.54
CA ALA A 98 -0.56 2.71 11.39
C ALA A 98 -1.73 3.72 11.44
N TYR A 99 -2.85 3.49 10.74
CA TYR A 99 -3.95 4.45 10.67
C TYR A 99 -4.55 4.77 12.03
N THR A 100 -4.91 3.76 12.83
CA THR A 100 -5.44 3.96 14.19
C THR A 100 -4.44 4.66 15.10
N HIS A 101 -3.16 4.28 15.04
CA HIS A 101 -2.11 4.95 15.81
C HIS A 101 -1.99 6.44 15.48
N VAL A 102 -2.15 6.85 14.21
CA VAL A 102 -2.19 8.28 13.85
C VAL A 102 -3.39 8.96 14.49
N LEU A 103 -4.58 8.39 14.30
CA LEU A 103 -5.83 8.96 14.81
C LEU A 103 -5.78 9.11 16.34
N ASP A 104 -5.29 8.11 17.06
CA ASP A 104 -5.23 8.10 18.52
C ASP A 104 -4.29 9.14 19.13
N ARG A 105 -3.31 9.59 18.35
CA ARG A 105 -2.30 10.56 18.80
C ARG A 105 -2.67 12.00 18.45
N LEU A 106 -3.64 12.22 17.58
CA LEU A 106 -4.15 13.56 17.26
C LEU A 106 -5.07 14.05 18.38
N ASP A 107 -5.00 15.36 18.67
CA ASP A 107 -5.89 15.96 19.66
C ASP A 107 -7.35 15.83 19.20
N ARG A 108 -8.26 15.49 20.14
CA ARG A 108 -9.69 15.28 19.83
C ARG A 108 -10.35 16.53 19.25
N ARG A 109 -9.88 17.74 19.58
CA ARG A 109 -10.39 19.00 19.01
C ARG A 109 -9.96 19.17 17.57
N VAL A 110 -8.73 18.74 17.23
CA VAL A 110 -8.26 18.70 15.84
C VAL A 110 -9.11 17.72 15.04
N LEU A 111 -9.27 16.49 15.54
CA LEU A 111 -10.10 15.47 14.87
C LEU A 111 -11.56 15.90 14.71
N GLY A 112 -12.14 16.57 15.72
CA GLY A 112 -13.51 17.08 15.63
C GLY A 112 -13.72 18.16 14.56
N GLY A 113 -12.65 18.77 14.05
CA GLY A 113 -12.68 19.70 12.91
C GLY A 113 -12.55 19.03 11.54
N VAL A 114 -12.19 17.74 11.50
CA VAL A 114 -11.97 17.00 10.26
C VAL A 114 -13.32 16.63 9.63
N ARG A 115 -13.49 17.01 8.36
CA ARG A 115 -14.68 16.74 7.54
C ARG A 115 -14.44 15.66 6.49
N CYS A 116 -13.17 15.42 6.12
CA CYS A 116 -12.77 14.39 5.16
C CYS A 116 -11.47 13.69 5.61
N VAL A 117 -11.41 12.37 5.45
CA VAL A 117 -10.20 11.56 5.62
C VAL A 117 -9.92 10.81 4.33
N VAL A 118 -8.70 10.96 3.80
CA VAL A 118 -8.25 10.29 2.57
C VAL A 118 -7.23 9.23 2.91
N LEU A 119 -7.53 7.97 2.57
CA LEU A 119 -6.64 6.83 2.73
C LEU A 119 -5.87 6.61 1.44
N VAL A 120 -4.56 6.86 1.46
CA VAL A 120 -3.72 6.86 0.26
C VAL A 120 -3.33 5.46 -0.18
N SER A 121 -3.08 4.57 0.77
CA SER A 121 -2.67 3.18 0.51
C SER A 121 -3.30 2.25 1.55
N PRO A 122 -4.64 2.23 1.61
CA PRO A 122 -5.37 1.36 2.52
C PRO A 122 -5.14 -0.11 2.20
N THR A 123 -5.50 -0.94 3.18
CA THR A 123 -5.75 -2.36 2.97
C THR A 123 -7.25 -2.61 2.99
N PHE A 124 -7.67 -3.82 2.63
CA PHE A 124 -9.07 -4.24 2.73
C PHE A 124 -9.60 -4.03 4.17
N GLY A 125 -10.66 -3.23 4.30
CA GLY A 125 -11.31 -2.89 5.57
C GLY A 125 -10.78 -1.63 6.25
N SER A 126 -9.77 -0.94 5.69
CA SER A 126 -9.21 0.27 6.30
C SER A 126 -10.24 1.39 6.45
N SER A 127 -11.13 1.58 5.47
CA SER A 127 -12.19 2.58 5.59
C SER A 127 -13.14 2.28 6.74
N SER A 128 -13.47 1.01 6.95
CA SER A 128 -14.34 0.56 8.05
C SER A 128 -13.67 0.84 9.39
N LEU A 129 -12.39 0.48 9.53
CA LEU A 129 -11.59 0.76 10.73
C LEU A 129 -11.57 2.26 11.06
N VAL A 130 -11.27 3.09 10.07
CA VAL A 130 -11.17 4.55 10.24
C VAL A 130 -12.54 5.15 10.57
N ARG A 131 -13.61 4.73 9.89
CA ARG A 131 -14.98 5.20 10.19
C ARG A 131 -15.40 4.83 11.61
N ASN A 132 -15.15 3.59 12.05
CA ASN A 132 -15.45 3.15 13.40
C ASN A 132 -14.72 4.04 14.43
N ARG A 133 -13.41 4.26 14.22
CA ARG A 133 -12.59 5.07 15.14
C ARG A 133 -13.02 6.54 15.20
N LEU A 134 -13.49 7.10 14.10
CA LEU A 134 -13.94 8.50 14.03
C LEU A 134 -15.34 8.73 14.60
N ARG A 135 -16.15 7.68 14.78
CA ARG A 135 -17.57 7.78 15.19
C ARG A 135 -17.80 8.65 16.44
N ALA A 136 -16.87 8.62 17.40
CA ALA A 136 -16.99 9.36 18.65
C ALA A 136 -16.51 10.82 18.61
N VAL A 137 -15.84 11.25 17.53
CA VAL A 137 -15.20 12.57 17.45
C VAL A 137 -15.56 13.35 16.18
N ALA A 138 -15.76 12.66 15.06
CA ALA A 138 -16.14 13.22 13.78
C ALA A 138 -17.06 12.22 13.03
N PRO A 139 -18.27 11.94 13.56
CA PRO A 139 -19.17 10.91 13.01
C PRO A 139 -19.58 11.18 11.57
N ASP A 140 -19.65 12.45 11.18
CA ASP A 140 -20.05 12.85 9.83
C ASP A 140 -18.87 12.89 8.86
N ALA A 141 -17.62 12.67 9.29
CA ALA A 141 -16.46 12.78 8.40
C ALA A 141 -16.58 11.82 7.21
N GLU A 142 -16.38 12.36 6.01
CA GLU A 142 -16.26 11.55 4.80
C GLU A 142 -14.97 10.74 4.84
N VAL A 143 -15.02 9.45 4.50
CA VAL A 143 -13.84 8.61 4.36
C VAL A 143 -13.71 8.17 2.91
N ILE A 144 -12.58 8.52 2.29
CA ILE A 144 -12.25 8.23 0.90
C ILE A 144 -11.07 7.25 0.86
N SER A 145 -11.23 6.10 0.21
CA SER A 145 -10.16 5.14 -0.01
C SER A 145 -9.70 5.17 -1.46
N LEU A 146 -8.40 5.38 -1.68
CA LEU A 146 -7.74 5.04 -2.93
C LEU A 146 -7.41 3.56 -2.94
N SER A 147 -7.28 2.95 -4.12
CA SER A 147 -6.81 1.56 -4.20
C SER A 147 -5.33 1.40 -3.85
N SER A 148 -4.52 2.41 -4.18
CA SER A 148 -3.10 2.46 -3.86
C SER A 148 -2.56 3.87 -4.06
N TYR A 149 -1.33 4.11 -3.63
CA TYR A 149 -0.58 5.31 -4.02
C TYR A 149 -0.41 5.40 -5.55
N LEU A 150 -0.37 6.63 -6.07
CA LEU A 150 -0.36 6.95 -7.50
C LEU A 150 0.89 6.52 -8.27
N GLY A 151 1.96 6.04 -7.63
CA GLY A 151 3.19 5.76 -8.35
C GLY A 151 4.32 5.14 -7.56
N GLY A 152 5.51 5.17 -8.16
CA GLY A 152 6.76 4.74 -7.56
C GLY A 152 7.65 5.93 -7.22
N THR A 153 7.55 6.43 -5.99
CA THR A 153 8.31 7.61 -5.54
C THR A 153 9.29 7.22 -4.45
N ARG A 154 10.53 7.69 -4.59
CA ARG A 154 11.64 7.41 -3.68
C ARG A 154 12.37 8.70 -3.32
N TRP A 155 13.17 8.66 -2.27
CA TRP A 155 14.11 9.74 -2.01
C TRP A 155 15.09 9.89 -3.17
N HIS A 156 15.37 11.12 -3.58
CA HIS A 156 16.27 11.39 -4.71
C HIS A 156 17.63 10.72 -4.50
N ASP A 157 18.24 10.98 -3.34
CA ASP A 157 19.55 10.44 -2.95
C ASP A 157 19.46 9.18 -2.07
N GLY A 158 18.30 8.52 -2.05
CA GLY A 158 18.08 7.29 -1.27
C GLY A 158 17.91 7.46 0.25
N ALA A 159 18.07 8.68 0.79
CA ALA A 159 17.91 8.99 2.21
C ALA A 159 16.74 9.97 2.48
N PRO A 160 16.08 9.92 3.66
CA PRO A 160 15.01 10.85 4.01
C PRO A 160 15.39 12.32 3.83
N SER A 161 14.60 13.07 3.03
CA SER A 161 14.91 14.44 2.62
C SER A 161 13.65 15.23 2.24
N HIS A 162 13.77 16.51 1.89
CA HIS A 162 12.68 17.31 1.31
C HIS A 162 12.50 17.10 -0.21
N HIS A 163 13.40 16.31 -0.82
CA HIS A 163 13.50 16.09 -2.27
C HIS A 163 13.30 14.62 -2.63
N VAL A 164 12.35 14.37 -3.54
CA VAL A 164 11.98 13.03 -4.01
C VAL A 164 12.04 12.92 -5.53
N LEU A 165 12.16 11.69 -6.01
CA LEU A 165 12.08 11.32 -7.41
C LEU A 165 10.88 10.39 -7.62
N THR A 166 9.93 10.80 -8.48
CA THR A 166 8.86 9.94 -8.98
C THR A 166 9.34 9.24 -10.24
N ALA A 167 9.60 7.94 -10.12
CA ALA A 167 10.12 7.11 -11.20
C ALA A 167 9.00 6.62 -12.13
N ALA A 168 7.80 6.39 -11.59
CA ALA A 168 6.66 5.90 -12.34
C ALA A 168 5.36 6.49 -11.79
N VAL A 169 4.40 6.75 -12.66
CA VAL A 169 3.01 7.14 -12.33
C VAL A 169 2.06 6.11 -12.91
N LYS A 170 1.09 5.67 -12.11
CA LYS A 170 0.06 4.71 -12.55
C LYS A 170 -0.86 5.36 -13.58
N LYS A 171 -1.24 4.57 -14.59
CA LYS A 171 -2.23 5.00 -15.59
C LYS A 171 -3.63 5.10 -15.00
N ARG A 172 -3.97 4.22 -14.06
CA ARG A 172 -5.30 4.12 -13.45
C ARG A 172 -5.20 3.87 -11.95
N LEU A 173 -6.11 4.48 -11.21
CA LEU A 173 -6.43 4.19 -9.82
C LEU A 173 -7.93 4.04 -9.65
N TYR A 174 -8.31 3.36 -8.58
CA TYR A 174 -9.70 3.23 -8.17
C TYR A 174 -9.90 4.03 -6.88
N VAL A 175 -11.06 4.65 -6.72
CA VAL A 175 -11.38 5.47 -5.56
C VAL A 175 -12.83 5.31 -5.16
N GLY A 176 -13.11 5.25 -3.86
CA GLY A 176 -14.46 5.17 -3.33
C GLY A 176 -14.61 6.04 -2.10
N SER A 177 -15.81 6.56 -1.87
CA SER A 177 -16.14 7.42 -0.72
C SER A 177 -17.31 6.85 0.07
N SER A 178 -17.27 7.02 1.39
CA SER A 178 -18.34 6.63 2.30
C SER A 178 -19.63 7.42 2.08
N ARG A 179 -19.60 8.47 1.26
CA ARG A 179 -20.76 9.28 0.85
C ARG A 179 -21.17 9.04 -0.60
N GLY A 180 -20.62 8.02 -1.27
CA GLY A 180 -20.78 7.85 -2.71
C GLY A 180 -20.10 9.00 -3.46
N ARG A 181 -20.74 9.54 -4.49
CA ARG A 181 -20.16 10.67 -5.22
C ARG A 181 -20.26 11.96 -4.39
N SER A 182 -19.13 12.63 -4.17
CA SER A 182 -19.04 13.86 -3.38
C SER A 182 -18.16 14.91 -4.06
N ALA A 183 -18.28 16.17 -3.63
CA ALA A 183 -17.42 17.25 -4.12
C ALA A 183 -15.93 17.01 -3.81
N ASN A 184 -15.62 16.43 -2.64
CA ASN A 184 -14.24 16.10 -2.26
C ASN A 184 -13.68 15.01 -3.17
N LEU A 185 -14.49 13.99 -3.47
CA LEU A 185 -14.12 12.93 -4.39
C LEU A 185 -13.88 13.47 -5.81
N ASP A 186 -14.77 14.32 -6.33
CA ASP A 186 -14.62 14.91 -7.65
C ASP A 186 -13.35 15.78 -7.76
N LEU A 187 -13.02 16.55 -6.70
CA LEU A 187 -11.80 17.34 -6.62
C LEU A 187 -10.53 16.48 -6.56
N LEU A 188 -10.54 15.40 -5.77
CA LEU A 188 -9.43 14.44 -5.74
C LEU A 188 -9.24 13.75 -7.08
N CYS A 189 -10.33 13.39 -7.76
CA CYS A 189 -10.25 12.79 -9.09
C CYS A 189 -9.63 13.78 -10.09
N GLU A 190 -10.05 15.05 -10.07
CA GLU A 190 -9.46 16.09 -10.90
C GLU A 190 -7.97 16.30 -10.57
N ALA A 191 -7.60 16.30 -9.29
CA ALA A 191 -6.20 16.43 -8.89
C ALA A 191 -5.32 15.34 -9.48
N HIS A 192 -5.76 14.08 -9.43
CA HIS A 192 -5.04 12.95 -10.00
C HIS A 192 -5.04 12.95 -11.54
N ARG A 193 -6.15 13.34 -12.18
CA ARG A 193 -6.22 13.46 -13.65
C ARG A 193 -5.22 14.46 -14.20
N ARG A 194 -4.95 15.57 -13.50
CA ARG A 194 -3.91 16.53 -13.89
C ARG A 194 -2.50 15.95 -13.86
N LEU A 195 -2.29 14.88 -13.10
CA LEU A 195 -1.03 14.12 -13.08
C LEU A 195 -1.01 12.99 -14.13
N GLY A 196 -2.05 12.88 -14.98
CA GLY A 196 -2.17 11.85 -16.00
C GLY A 196 -2.69 10.50 -15.47
N VAL A 197 -3.33 10.49 -14.30
CA VAL A 197 -3.90 9.28 -13.69
C VAL A 197 -5.41 9.25 -13.91
N ASP A 198 -5.89 8.21 -14.59
CA ASP A 198 -7.32 7.91 -14.69
C ASP A 198 -7.86 7.45 -13.34
N MET A 199 -9.03 7.94 -12.96
CA MET A 199 -9.63 7.71 -11.65
C MET A 199 -11.00 7.07 -11.83
N VAL A 200 -11.07 5.77 -11.55
CA VAL A 200 -12.31 5.00 -11.61
C VAL A 200 -13.03 5.09 -10.26
N VAL A 201 -14.21 5.69 -10.26
CA VAL A 201 -15.03 5.85 -9.06
C VAL A 201 -15.81 4.56 -8.80
N MET A 202 -15.62 4.01 -7.60
CA MET A 202 -16.31 2.82 -7.09
C MET A 202 -17.52 3.21 -6.24
N GLY A 203 -18.43 2.26 -6.00
CA GLY A 203 -19.63 2.48 -5.19
C GLY A 203 -19.35 2.68 -3.70
N SER A 204 -18.22 2.17 -3.21
CA SER A 204 -17.81 2.32 -1.81
C SER A 204 -16.28 2.37 -1.62
N PRO A 205 -15.77 2.86 -0.48
CA PRO A 205 -14.34 2.83 -0.19
C PRO A 205 -13.78 1.41 -0.15
N VAL A 206 -14.51 0.48 0.47
CA VAL A 206 -14.10 -0.94 0.57
C VAL A 206 -13.95 -1.55 -0.82
N GLU A 207 -14.86 -1.22 -1.76
CA GLU A 207 -14.75 -1.68 -3.14
C GLU A 207 -13.46 -1.17 -3.82
N ALA A 208 -13.09 0.11 -3.62
CA ALA A 208 -11.82 0.63 -4.11
C ALA A 208 -10.61 -0.06 -3.45
N GLU A 209 -10.69 -0.40 -2.17
CA GLU A 209 -9.64 -1.15 -1.45
C GLU A 209 -9.39 -2.53 -2.05
N THR A 210 -10.42 -3.19 -2.60
CA THR A 210 -10.25 -4.48 -3.29
C THR A 210 -9.44 -4.36 -4.59
N ARG A 211 -9.39 -3.18 -5.21
CA ARG A 211 -8.65 -2.94 -6.46
C ARG A 211 -7.16 -2.67 -6.20
N ASN A 212 -6.58 -3.40 -5.25
CA ASN A 212 -5.17 -3.31 -4.84
C ASN A 212 -4.47 -4.66 -5.09
N ILE A 213 -3.55 -4.69 -6.05
CA ILE A 213 -2.91 -5.94 -6.51
C ILE A 213 -2.16 -6.65 -5.38
N SER A 214 -1.58 -5.89 -4.45
CA SER A 214 -0.82 -6.43 -3.32
C SER A 214 -1.70 -7.23 -2.34
N LEU A 215 -3.03 -7.14 -2.40
CA LEU A 215 -3.93 -8.04 -1.67
C LEU A 215 -3.80 -9.48 -2.12
N TYR A 216 -3.60 -9.67 -3.43
CA TYR A 216 -3.69 -10.97 -4.08
C TYR A 216 -2.33 -11.63 -4.28
N VAL A 217 -1.26 -10.84 -4.42
CA VAL A 217 0.06 -11.39 -4.81
C VAL A 217 1.09 -11.41 -3.70
N HIS A 218 1.11 -10.40 -2.81
CA HIS A 218 2.20 -10.27 -1.85
C HIS A 218 2.25 -11.39 -0.82
N PRO A 219 1.13 -11.87 -0.23
CA PRO A 219 1.24 -12.86 0.83
C PRO A 219 1.91 -14.15 0.35
N ALA A 220 1.59 -14.66 -0.85
CA ALA A 220 2.31 -15.78 -1.45
C ALA A 220 3.78 -15.45 -1.81
N LEU A 221 4.05 -14.26 -2.35
CA LEU A 221 5.42 -13.82 -2.70
C LEU A 221 6.35 -13.68 -1.50
N PHE A 222 5.83 -13.32 -0.32
CA PHE A 222 6.66 -13.03 0.87
C PHE A 222 6.50 -14.02 2.03
N MET A 223 5.42 -14.81 2.09
CA MET A 223 5.15 -15.78 3.17
C MET A 223 5.32 -17.24 2.72
N ASN A 224 6.26 -17.47 1.81
CA ASN A 224 6.78 -18.79 1.45
C ASN A 224 8.16 -19.02 2.09
N GLU A 225 8.63 -20.27 2.11
CA GLU A 225 9.87 -20.66 2.79
C GLU A 225 11.10 -19.90 2.26
N ILE A 226 11.27 -19.78 0.95
CA ILE A 226 12.42 -19.10 0.32
C ILE A 226 12.47 -17.62 0.74
N SER A 227 11.34 -16.92 0.66
CA SER A 227 11.25 -15.51 1.03
C SER A 227 11.44 -15.30 2.54
N LEU A 228 10.83 -16.14 3.37
CA LEU A 228 10.94 -16.02 4.83
C LEU A 228 12.36 -16.33 5.31
N ASP A 229 13.04 -17.30 4.71
CA ASP A 229 14.44 -17.60 5.01
C ASP A 229 15.35 -16.41 4.64
N ALA A 230 15.14 -15.81 3.46
CA ALA A 230 15.88 -14.62 3.05
C ALA A 230 15.65 -13.43 4.00
N VAL A 231 14.46 -13.30 4.58
CA VAL A 231 14.12 -12.23 5.53
C VAL A 231 14.69 -12.49 6.92
N PHE A 232 14.47 -13.69 7.48
CA PHE A 232 14.66 -13.97 8.90
C PHE A 232 15.95 -14.71 9.24
N ALA A 233 16.40 -15.62 8.38
CA ALA A 233 17.67 -16.33 8.54
C ALA A 233 18.83 -15.52 7.94
N ALA A 234 18.58 -14.85 6.81
CA ALA A 234 19.52 -13.95 6.13
C ALA A 234 20.91 -14.55 5.86
N SER A 235 20.94 -15.84 5.47
CA SER A 235 22.17 -16.53 5.07
C SER A 235 22.17 -16.81 3.57
N GLY A 236 23.34 -16.64 2.93
CA GLY A 236 23.53 -16.92 1.50
C GLY A 236 23.38 -15.71 0.57
N PRO A 237 23.31 -15.94 -0.76
CA PRO A 237 23.22 -14.88 -1.75
C PRO A 237 21.88 -14.14 -1.67
N VAL A 238 21.88 -12.88 -2.12
CA VAL A 238 20.67 -12.05 -2.19
C VAL A 238 19.59 -12.76 -3.01
N LYS A 239 18.37 -12.80 -2.47
CA LYS A 239 17.18 -13.31 -3.16
C LYS A 239 16.34 -12.15 -3.68
N TYR A 240 15.68 -12.37 -4.80
CA TYR A 240 14.86 -11.37 -5.47
C TYR A 240 13.40 -11.81 -5.50
N VAL A 241 12.48 -10.90 -5.17
CA VAL A 241 11.05 -11.19 -5.00
C VAL A 241 10.43 -11.80 -6.26
N TYR A 242 10.86 -11.30 -7.43
CA TYR A 242 10.21 -11.59 -8.71
C TYR A 242 11.00 -12.53 -9.62
N LYS A 243 12.09 -13.14 -9.13
CA LYS A 243 12.86 -14.12 -9.90
C LYS A 243 12.36 -15.54 -9.68
N LEU A 244 12.61 -16.41 -10.66
CA LEU A 244 12.39 -17.84 -10.53
C LEU A 244 13.41 -18.47 -9.57
N VAL A 245 13.11 -19.66 -9.04
CA VAL A 245 14.09 -20.46 -8.29
C VAL A 245 15.29 -20.80 -9.18
N PRO A 246 16.54 -20.65 -8.69
CA PRO A 246 16.95 -20.43 -7.30
C PRO A 246 17.17 -18.97 -6.88
N GLU A 247 17.02 -17.99 -7.78
CA GLU A 247 17.28 -16.57 -7.49
C GLU A 247 16.16 -15.88 -6.72
N GLY A 248 14.93 -16.40 -6.84
CA GLY A 248 13.75 -15.93 -6.14
C GLY A 248 12.76 -17.03 -5.80
N PRO A 249 11.58 -16.70 -5.26
CA PRO A 249 10.61 -17.67 -4.76
C PRO A 249 9.66 -18.24 -5.83
N ILE A 250 9.65 -17.69 -7.04
CA ILE A 250 8.62 -18.02 -8.03
C ILE A 250 8.75 -19.47 -8.51
N THR A 251 7.69 -20.23 -8.25
CA THR A 251 7.53 -21.64 -8.61
C THR A 251 6.06 -21.91 -8.98
N PRO A 252 5.73 -23.03 -9.64
CA PRO A 252 4.34 -23.43 -9.85
C PRO A 252 3.53 -23.53 -8.55
N ALA A 253 4.13 -24.02 -7.46
CA ALA A 253 3.47 -24.11 -6.15
C ALA A 253 3.16 -22.73 -5.55
N LEU A 254 4.08 -21.77 -5.68
CA LEU A 254 3.83 -20.38 -5.26
C LEU A 254 2.71 -19.75 -6.09
N VAL A 255 2.68 -20.00 -7.40
CA VAL A 255 1.63 -19.47 -8.28
C VAL A 255 0.26 -20.07 -7.91
N ASN A 256 0.21 -21.36 -7.59
CA ASN A 256 -1.00 -21.97 -7.06
C ASN A 256 -1.46 -21.30 -5.74
N ASP A 257 -0.53 -20.92 -4.86
CA ASP A 257 -0.84 -20.15 -3.64
C ASP A 257 -1.44 -18.77 -3.99
N ILE A 258 -0.91 -18.06 -5.00
CA ILE A 258 -1.47 -16.78 -5.49
C ILE A 258 -2.90 -16.96 -5.99
N VAL A 259 -3.13 -17.93 -6.89
CA VAL A 259 -4.44 -18.12 -7.52
C VAL A 259 -5.47 -18.61 -6.49
N SER A 260 -5.08 -19.52 -5.60
CA SER A 260 -5.97 -20.01 -4.53
C SER A 260 -6.33 -18.91 -3.55
N GLN A 261 -5.36 -18.11 -3.11
CA GLN A 261 -5.62 -16.95 -2.26
C GLN A 261 -6.54 -15.93 -2.96
N TRP A 262 -6.33 -15.67 -4.25
CA TRP A 262 -7.20 -14.76 -5.00
C TRP A 262 -8.67 -15.22 -5.00
N ARG A 263 -8.93 -16.51 -5.19
CA ARG A 263 -10.28 -17.07 -5.09
C ARG A 263 -10.87 -16.91 -3.68
N GLU A 264 -10.08 -17.19 -2.63
CA GLU A 264 -10.52 -17.02 -1.23
C GLU A 264 -10.89 -15.55 -0.93
N VAL A 265 -10.06 -14.59 -1.37
CA VAL A 265 -10.39 -13.16 -1.26
C VAL A 265 -11.63 -12.83 -2.10
N GLY A 266 -11.77 -13.39 -3.30
CA GLY A 266 -12.94 -13.23 -4.15
C GLY A 266 -14.24 -13.68 -3.49
N GLU A 267 -14.22 -14.80 -2.76
CA GLU A 267 -15.38 -15.27 -1.99
C GLU A 267 -15.75 -14.30 -0.86
N VAL A 268 -14.76 -13.74 -0.16
CA VAL A 268 -15.00 -12.71 0.87
C VAL A 268 -15.64 -11.46 0.25
N VAL A 269 -15.10 -10.99 -0.87
CA VAL A 269 -15.61 -9.82 -1.62
C VAL A 269 -17.04 -10.07 -2.09
N ALA A 270 -17.34 -11.25 -2.64
CA ALA A 270 -18.67 -11.64 -3.09
C ALA A 270 -19.67 -11.72 -1.92
N LYS A 271 -19.25 -12.20 -0.73
CA LYS A 271 -20.11 -12.21 0.47
C LYS A 271 -20.46 -10.80 0.96
N LEU A 272 -19.63 -9.81 0.66
CA LEU A 272 -19.93 -8.40 0.91
C LEU A 272 -20.81 -7.75 -0.18
N GLY A 273 -21.23 -8.52 -1.20
CA GLY A 273 -22.04 -8.01 -2.31
C GLY A 273 -21.25 -7.15 -3.30
N LEU A 274 -19.92 -7.25 -3.29
CA LEU A 274 -19.03 -6.50 -4.16
C LEU A 274 -18.58 -7.34 -5.37
N GLU A 275 -18.22 -6.67 -6.46
CA GLU A 275 -17.68 -7.34 -7.63
C GLU A 275 -16.22 -7.77 -7.41
N GLY A 276 -15.94 -9.02 -7.75
CA GLY A 276 -14.60 -9.59 -7.74
C GLY A 276 -13.65 -8.91 -8.73
N VAL A 277 -12.45 -9.47 -8.85
CA VAL A 277 -11.40 -8.96 -9.73
C VAL A 277 -10.94 -10.10 -10.63
N ASN A 278 -10.99 -9.91 -11.95
CA ASN A 278 -10.21 -10.73 -12.87
C ASN A 278 -8.72 -10.48 -12.60
N LEU A 279 -8.05 -11.44 -11.93
CA LEU A 279 -6.68 -11.28 -11.45
C LEU A 279 -5.70 -11.01 -12.61
N LEU A 280 -5.79 -11.77 -13.70
CA LEU A 280 -4.84 -11.67 -14.80
C LEU A 280 -5.00 -10.34 -15.55
N ARG A 281 -6.23 -9.92 -15.81
CA ARG A 281 -6.51 -8.59 -16.37
C ARG A 281 -5.95 -7.50 -15.47
N PHE A 282 -6.16 -7.60 -14.16
CA PHE A 282 -5.65 -6.62 -13.21
C PHE A 282 -4.11 -6.59 -13.14
N MET A 283 -3.45 -7.75 -13.29
CA MET A 283 -1.99 -7.88 -13.37
C MET A 283 -1.38 -7.29 -14.65
N VAL A 284 -2.07 -7.38 -15.79
CA VAL A 284 -1.56 -7.00 -17.12
C VAL A 284 -1.97 -5.57 -17.50
N GLU A 285 -3.20 -5.16 -17.21
CA GLU A 285 -3.73 -3.88 -17.68
C GLU A 285 -3.53 -2.74 -16.68
N ASP A 286 -3.77 -3.00 -15.40
CA ASP A 286 -3.73 -1.97 -14.34
C ASP A 286 -2.44 -1.98 -13.52
N SER A 287 -1.60 -3.01 -13.71
CA SER A 287 -0.30 -3.13 -13.05
C SER A 287 0.85 -2.98 -14.05
N TYR A 288 1.37 -4.07 -14.60
CA TYR A 288 2.48 -4.03 -15.56
C TYR A 288 2.15 -4.87 -16.79
N PRO A 289 2.16 -4.28 -18.00
CA PRO A 289 1.80 -5.00 -19.22
C PRO A 289 2.84 -6.05 -19.59
N VAL A 290 2.39 -7.04 -20.36
CA VAL A 290 3.24 -8.01 -21.05
C VAL A 290 2.97 -7.91 -22.56
N ARG A 291 3.83 -8.53 -23.36
CA ARG A 291 3.64 -8.63 -24.81
C ARG A 291 2.47 -9.58 -25.11
N GLU A 292 1.69 -9.28 -26.14
CA GLU A 292 0.51 -10.09 -26.48
C GLU A 292 0.89 -11.50 -26.98
N GLU A 293 2.12 -11.65 -27.47
CA GLU A 293 2.73 -12.93 -27.81
C GLU A 293 2.97 -13.83 -26.58
N SER A 294 3.10 -13.24 -25.39
CA SER A 294 3.25 -13.98 -24.13
C SER A 294 1.91 -14.45 -23.57
N ILE A 295 0.90 -13.57 -23.59
CA ILE A 295 -0.45 -13.84 -23.05
C ILE A 295 -1.46 -13.19 -23.98
N SER A 296 -2.37 -14.01 -24.53
CA SER A 296 -3.39 -13.56 -25.46
C SER A 296 -4.48 -12.72 -24.77
N ARG A 297 -5.13 -11.84 -25.52
CA ARG A 297 -6.29 -11.06 -25.02
C ARG A 297 -7.44 -11.97 -24.59
N ASP A 298 -7.72 -13.01 -25.37
CA ASP A 298 -8.78 -13.98 -25.06
C ASP A 298 -8.55 -14.67 -23.72
N ASP A 299 -7.30 -15.04 -23.40
CA ASP A 299 -6.94 -15.64 -22.10
C ASP A 299 -7.09 -14.65 -20.95
N VAL A 300 -6.77 -13.36 -21.17
CA VAL A 300 -6.97 -12.30 -20.17
C VAL A 300 -8.46 -12.10 -19.88
N GLU A 301 -9.28 -11.98 -20.92
CA GLU A 301 -10.71 -11.71 -20.79
C GLU A 301 -11.45 -12.87 -20.13
N ARG A 302 -11.12 -14.11 -20.52
CA ARG A 302 -11.79 -15.32 -20.04
C ARG A 302 -11.16 -15.92 -18.80
N PHE A 303 -10.14 -15.29 -18.22
CA PHE A 303 -9.32 -15.86 -17.15
C PHE A 303 -10.14 -16.52 -16.04
N GLU A 304 -11.20 -15.88 -15.56
CA GLU A 304 -12.04 -16.38 -14.46
C GLU A 304 -12.81 -17.67 -14.80
N GLU A 305 -13.06 -17.92 -16.09
CA GLU A 305 -13.75 -19.11 -16.62
C GLU A 305 -12.79 -20.27 -16.93
N LEU A 306 -11.48 -20.00 -16.95
CA LEU A 306 -10.49 -21.00 -17.34
C LEU A 306 -10.33 -22.09 -16.27
N PRO A 307 -9.95 -23.32 -16.66
CA PRO A 307 -9.63 -24.38 -15.71
C PRO A 307 -8.50 -23.95 -14.74
N PRO A 308 -8.53 -24.38 -13.47
CA PRO A 308 -7.54 -23.96 -12.47
C PRO A 308 -6.08 -24.10 -12.88
N ILE A 309 -5.71 -25.21 -13.53
CA ILE A 309 -4.33 -25.43 -14.01
C ILE A 309 -3.96 -24.40 -15.09
N HIS A 310 -4.91 -24.00 -15.93
CA HIS A 310 -4.67 -23.00 -16.95
C HIS A 310 -4.51 -21.61 -16.34
N GLN A 311 -5.32 -21.27 -15.32
CA GLN A 311 -5.14 -20.03 -14.55
C GLN A 311 -3.74 -19.96 -13.91
N ASP A 312 -3.30 -21.05 -13.26
CA ASP A 312 -1.96 -21.16 -12.68
C ASP A 312 -0.87 -20.99 -13.75
N TYR A 313 -1.03 -21.65 -14.91
CA TYR A 313 -0.10 -21.53 -16.03
C TYR A 313 0.05 -20.08 -16.50
N LEU A 314 -1.05 -19.36 -16.73
CA LEU A 314 -1.02 -17.98 -17.21
C LEU A 314 -0.40 -17.02 -16.20
N VAL A 315 -0.67 -17.20 -14.90
CA VAL A 315 -0.01 -16.40 -13.85
C VAL A 315 1.49 -16.70 -13.79
N TYR A 316 1.90 -17.96 -13.98
CA TYR A 316 3.32 -18.31 -14.08
C TYR A 316 4.00 -17.66 -15.30
N VAL A 317 3.38 -17.76 -16.48
CA VAL A 317 3.85 -17.11 -17.72
C VAL A 317 3.93 -15.60 -17.54
N ARG A 318 2.96 -14.99 -16.84
CA ARG A 318 2.96 -13.55 -16.54
C ARG A 318 4.21 -13.15 -15.76
N TYR A 319 4.58 -13.89 -14.71
CA TYR A 319 5.78 -13.60 -13.93
C TYR A 319 7.07 -13.85 -14.72
N ALA A 320 7.13 -14.94 -15.50
CA ALA A 320 8.28 -15.24 -16.35
C ALA A 320 8.50 -14.14 -17.42
N SER A 321 7.41 -13.60 -17.98
CA SER A 321 7.43 -12.53 -18.99
C SER A 321 7.88 -11.17 -18.44
N LEU A 322 7.97 -11.03 -17.11
CA LEU A 322 8.41 -9.82 -16.42
C LEU A 322 9.73 -10.02 -15.65
N LEU A 323 10.50 -11.06 -16.00
CA LEU A 323 11.87 -11.20 -15.50
C LEU A 323 12.74 -10.01 -15.96
N VAL A 324 12.47 -9.54 -17.16
CA VAL A 324 12.97 -8.28 -17.73
C VAL A 324 11.79 -7.35 -18.02
N ASP A 325 12.05 -6.06 -18.24
CA ASP A 325 11.03 -5.16 -18.78
C ASP A 325 10.91 -5.39 -20.29
N PRO A 326 9.81 -6.00 -20.79
CA PRO A 326 9.69 -6.34 -22.20
C PRO A 326 9.46 -5.11 -23.10
N PHE A 327 9.37 -3.90 -22.52
CA PHE A 327 9.22 -2.64 -23.24
C PHE A 327 10.41 -1.69 -23.07
N SER A 328 11.41 -2.04 -22.24
CA SER A 328 12.64 -1.25 -22.16
C SER A 328 13.45 -1.37 -23.46
N GLU A 329 14.20 -0.33 -23.81
CA GLU A 329 15.19 -0.44 -24.89
C GLU A 329 16.29 -1.44 -24.48
N PRO A 330 16.58 -2.47 -25.29
CA PRO A 330 17.66 -3.39 -24.98
C PRO A 330 19.03 -2.71 -25.15
N ASP A 331 20.02 -3.19 -24.39
CA ASP A 331 21.41 -2.78 -24.55
C ASP A 331 22.03 -3.30 -25.86
N ALA A 332 23.30 -2.98 -26.09
CA ALA A 332 24.03 -3.39 -27.30
C ALA A 332 24.15 -4.93 -27.46
N ASP A 333 24.01 -5.70 -26.37
CA ASP A 333 24.03 -7.16 -26.36
C ASP A 333 22.61 -7.76 -26.48
N GLY A 334 21.57 -6.93 -26.62
CA GLY A 334 20.19 -7.35 -26.69
C GLY A 334 19.54 -7.64 -25.32
N ARG A 335 20.17 -7.23 -24.21
CA ARG A 335 19.63 -7.45 -22.86
C ARG A 335 18.69 -6.31 -22.48
N TYR A 336 17.52 -6.68 -21.99
CA TYR A 336 16.53 -5.75 -21.47
C TYR A 336 16.81 -5.40 -20.01
N PHE A 337 16.19 -4.32 -19.51
CA PHE A 337 16.31 -3.92 -18.11
C PHE A 337 15.84 -5.04 -17.17
N ASP A 338 16.64 -5.37 -16.14
CA ASP A 338 16.31 -6.41 -15.17
C ASP A 338 15.22 -5.95 -14.20
N PHE A 339 13.97 -6.11 -14.64
CA PHE A 339 12.78 -5.73 -13.91
C PHE A 339 12.54 -6.59 -12.66
N SER A 340 13.05 -7.83 -12.65
CA SER A 340 12.88 -8.76 -11.54
C SER A 340 13.83 -8.54 -10.36
N ALA A 341 14.85 -7.67 -10.50
CA ALA A 341 15.90 -7.42 -9.52
C ALA A 341 15.45 -6.61 -8.27
N VAL A 342 14.30 -6.95 -7.69
CA VAL A 342 13.82 -6.38 -6.42
C VAL A 342 14.27 -7.24 -5.24
N PRO A 343 15.24 -6.80 -4.41
CA PRO A 343 15.80 -7.63 -3.37
C PRO A 343 14.85 -7.83 -2.20
N LEU A 344 14.80 -9.05 -1.68
CA LEU A 344 14.22 -9.36 -0.38
C LEU A 344 15.10 -8.73 0.71
N ARG A 345 14.48 -7.90 1.56
CA ARG A 345 15.20 -7.19 2.63
C ARG A 345 15.24 -8.08 3.87
N PRO A 346 16.40 -8.28 4.50
CA PRO A 346 16.46 -8.98 5.78
C PRO A 346 15.90 -8.11 6.91
N VAL A 347 15.65 -8.74 8.06
CA VAL A 347 15.50 -8.02 9.33
C VAL A 347 16.68 -7.07 9.56
N PHE A 348 16.42 -5.94 10.20
CA PHE A 348 17.39 -4.85 10.35
C PHE A 348 17.31 -4.26 11.75
N ARG A 349 18.28 -3.43 12.14
CA ARG A 349 18.20 -2.66 13.39
C ARG A 349 17.53 -1.30 13.15
N ASP A 350 16.50 -1.00 13.93
CA ASP A 350 15.82 0.29 13.91
C ASP A 350 16.67 1.41 14.53
N GLY A 351 16.15 2.64 14.55
CA GLY A 351 16.84 3.81 15.11
C GLY A 351 17.06 3.75 16.62
N GLU A 352 16.41 2.82 17.33
CA GLU A 352 16.55 2.57 18.76
C GLU A 352 17.46 1.35 19.03
N GLY A 353 18.06 0.78 17.98
CA GLY A 353 18.97 -0.37 18.08
C GLY A 353 18.27 -1.71 18.25
N ARG A 354 16.93 -1.78 18.16
CA ARG A 354 16.15 -3.02 18.23
C ARG A 354 16.08 -3.68 16.86
N TRP A 355 16.00 -5.01 16.82
CA TRP A 355 15.67 -5.69 15.58
C TRP A 355 14.21 -5.44 15.16
N ASP A 356 14.00 -5.11 13.90
CA ASP A 356 12.69 -4.92 13.29
C ASP A 356 12.56 -5.74 11.99
N VAL A 357 11.31 -6.01 11.64
CA VAL A 357 10.92 -6.72 10.43
C VAL A 357 10.73 -5.71 9.30
N PRO A 358 11.30 -5.95 8.11
CA PRO A 358 11.07 -5.11 6.94
C PRO A 358 9.58 -4.97 6.64
N ARG A 359 9.24 -3.86 5.99
CA ARG A 359 7.87 -3.53 5.54
C ARG A 359 7.17 -4.72 4.87
N MET A 360 7.85 -5.40 3.96
CA MET A 360 7.40 -6.67 3.37
C MET A 360 8.24 -7.77 4.02
N PRO A 361 7.64 -8.74 4.74
CA PRO A 361 6.20 -9.03 4.85
C PRO A 361 5.41 -8.37 6.02
N LYS A 362 5.97 -7.47 6.85
CA LYS A 362 5.26 -6.94 8.04
C LYS A 362 3.85 -6.38 7.74
N GLU A 363 3.71 -5.53 6.73
CA GLU A 363 2.40 -4.98 6.31
C GLU A 363 1.51 -6.05 5.70
N ASP A 364 2.11 -6.97 4.94
CA ASP A 364 1.36 -8.04 4.29
C ASP A 364 0.79 -9.01 5.36
N TYR A 365 1.48 -9.20 6.49
CA TYR A 365 0.98 -9.95 7.64
C TYR A 365 -0.28 -9.31 8.21
N TYR A 366 -0.25 -8.00 8.51
CA TYR A 366 -1.43 -7.26 8.99
C TYR A 366 -2.61 -7.40 8.02
N ARG A 367 -2.40 -7.06 6.75
CA ARG A 367 -3.41 -7.18 5.69
C ARG A 367 -4.02 -8.57 5.62
N THR A 368 -3.19 -9.60 5.65
CA THR A 368 -3.64 -10.98 5.51
C THR A 368 -4.42 -11.44 6.75
N LYS A 369 -4.04 -10.97 7.95
CA LYS A 369 -4.81 -11.19 9.19
C LYS A 369 -6.15 -10.48 9.17
N VAL A 370 -6.22 -9.25 8.62
CA VAL A 370 -7.49 -8.54 8.43
C VAL A 370 -8.44 -9.34 7.54
N ILE A 371 -7.96 -9.77 6.36
CA ILE A 371 -8.77 -10.59 5.44
C ILE A 371 -9.21 -11.91 6.11
N GLN A 372 -8.30 -12.61 6.80
CA GLN A 372 -8.62 -13.83 7.54
C GLN A 372 -9.72 -13.59 8.58
N GLY A 373 -9.63 -12.51 9.36
CA GLY A 373 -10.63 -12.18 10.38
C GLY A 373 -12.00 -11.87 9.78
N VAL A 374 -12.05 -11.09 8.69
CA VAL A 374 -13.30 -10.80 7.98
C VAL A 374 -13.88 -12.07 7.34
N ALA A 375 -13.05 -12.92 6.73
CA ALA A 375 -13.49 -14.21 6.18
C ALA A 375 -14.17 -15.07 7.25
N ARG A 376 -13.54 -15.20 8.42
CA ARG A 376 -14.11 -15.93 9.56
C ARG A 376 -15.42 -15.32 10.05
N HIS A 377 -15.51 -13.99 10.14
CA HIS A 377 -16.73 -13.29 10.51
C HIS A 377 -17.88 -13.57 9.52
N LEU A 378 -17.56 -13.69 8.22
CA LEU A 378 -18.52 -13.99 7.16
C LEU A 378 -18.79 -15.50 6.97
N GLY A 379 -18.12 -16.38 7.71
CA GLY A 379 -18.21 -17.83 7.56
C GLY A 379 -17.60 -18.36 6.26
N VAL A 380 -16.59 -17.68 5.71
CA VAL A 380 -15.85 -18.09 4.50
C VAL A 380 -14.58 -18.83 4.90
N GLY A 381 -14.32 -19.97 4.27
CA GLY A 381 -13.08 -20.73 4.47
C GLY A 381 -11.91 -20.11 3.71
N CYS A 382 -10.75 -20.00 4.36
CA CYS A 382 -9.54 -19.42 3.75
C CYS A 382 -8.27 -20.23 4.03
N PRO A 383 -8.21 -21.52 3.59
CA PRO A 383 -7.11 -22.43 3.95
C PRO A 383 -5.74 -21.99 3.40
N THR A 384 -5.67 -21.32 2.25
CA THR A 384 -4.43 -20.80 1.69
C THR A 384 -3.93 -19.63 2.51
N ILE A 385 -4.81 -18.70 2.86
CA ILE A 385 -4.50 -17.60 3.79
C ILE A 385 -4.02 -18.14 5.15
N ASP A 386 -4.71 -19.12 5.72
CA ASP A 386 -4.33 -19.77 6.98
C ASP A 386 -2.91 -20.38 6.88
N LYS A 387 -2.63 -21.09 5.78
CA LYS A 387 -1.31 -21.67 5.50
C LYS A 387 -0.20 -20.62 5.43
N LEU A 388 -0.43 -19.51 4.71
CA LEU A 388 0.55 -18.43 4.54
C LEU A 388 0.85 -17.73 5.88
N LEU A 389 -0.19 -17.41 6.65
CA LEU A 389 -0.04 -16.81 7.98
C LEU A 389 0.71 -17.74 8.94
N ALA A 390 0.37 -19.03 8.93
CA ALA A 390 1.04 -20.01 9.78
C ALA A 390 2.53 -20.16 9.41
N ARG A 391 2.90 -20.07 8.13
CA ARG A 391 4.32 -20.03 7.69
C ARG A 391 5.03 -18.79 8.25
N TYR A 392 4.43 -17.61 8.10
CA TYR A 392 5.00 -16.37 8.61
C TYR A 392 5.18 -16.40 10.13
N GLU A 393 4.15 -16.76 10.90
CA GLU A 393 4.20 -16.80 12.37
C GLU A 393 5.22 -17.82 12.91
N ARG A 394 5.38 -18.97 12.24
CA ARG A 394 6.46 -19.91 12.54
C ARG A 394 7.84 -19.32 12.30
N ALA A 395 8.06 -18.69 11.14
CA ALA A 395 9.35 -18.06 10.81
C ALA A 395 9.68 -16.92 11.77
N LEU A 396 8.70 -16.07 12.08
CA LEU A 396 8.81 -14.97 13.04
C LEU A 396 9.22 -15.47 14.44
N THR A 397 8.52 -16.49 14.93
CA THR A 397 8.80 -17.10 16.24
C THR A 397 10.17 -17.76 16.28
N GLY A 398 10.55 -18.48 15.21
CA GLY A 398 11.89 -19.04 15.07
C GLY A 398 12.97 -17.96 15.08
N ALA A 399 12.76 -16.86 14.37
CA ALA A 399 13.68 -15.73 14.29
C ALA A 399 13.83 -14.99 15.62
N ALA A 400 12.74 -14.83 16.38
CA ALA A 400 12.74 -14.24 17.72
C ALA A 400 13.53 -15.14 18.70
N ARG A 401 13.27 -16.46 18.69
CA ARG A 401 14.00 -17.43 19.52
C ARG A 401 15.49 -17.47 19.20
N ALA A 402 15.87 -17.45 17.93
CA ALA A 402 17.27 -17.41 17.50
C ALA A 402 17.99 -16.13 17.95
N ARG A 403 17.24 -15.09 18.32
CA ARG A 403 17.75 -13.79 18.79
C ARG A 403 17.42 -13.56 20.27
N ALA A 404 17.19 -14.61 21.05
CA ALA A 404 16.93 -14.50 22.48
C ALA A 404 18.04 -13.68 23.19
N GLY A 405 17.63 -12.73 24.03
CA GLY A 405 18.53 -11.81 24.72
C GLY A 405 18.95 -10.56 23.92
N GLN A 406 18.55 -10.44 22.66
CA GLN A 406 18.72 -9.20 21.88
C GLN A 406 17.46 -8.34 21.95
N PRO A 407 17.59 -7.00 21.85
CA PRO A 407 16.43 -6.12 21.80
C PRO A 407 15.64 -6.34 20.51
N LEU A 408 14.37 -6.71 20.64
CA LEU A 408 13.43 -6.90 19.53
C LEU A 408 12.35 -5.82 19.60
N SER A 409 11.88 -5.36 18.44
CA SER A 409 10.66 -4.56 18.35
C SER A 409 9.42 -5.45 18.46
N GLU A 410 8.26 -4.82 18.69
CA GLU A 410 6.95 -5.49 18.69
C GLU A 410 6.61 -6.20 17.37
N ALA A 411 7.35 -5.94 16.29
CA ALA A 411 7.16 -6.61 15.01
C ALA A 411 7.51 -8.11 15.07
N PHE A 412 8.25 -8.55 16.08
CA PHE A 412 8.56 -9.97 16.34
C PHE A 412 7.48 -10.71 17.14
N GLU A 413 6.40 -10.02 17.53
CA GLU A 413 5.29 -10.61 18.25
C GLU A 413 4.22 -11.12 17.29
N VAL A 414 3.67 -12.30 17.58
CA VAL A 414 2.47 -12.79 16.89
C VAL A 414 1.29 -11.97 17.38
N LYS A 415 0.61 -11.28 16.47
CA LYS A 415 -0.51 -10.38 16.76
C LYS A 415 -1.79 -10.94 16.17
N ASP A 416 -2.90 -10.85 16.88
CA ASP A 416 -4.21 -11.21 16.36
C ASP A 416 -4.97 -10.03 15.75
N PHE A 417 -4.53 -8.80 16.05
CA PHE A 417 -5.17 -7.55 15.63
C PHE A 417 -6.66 -7.50 15.99
N ARG A 418 -7.02 -8.05 17.16
CA ARG A 418 -8.43 -8.21 17.59
C ARG A 418 -9.22 -6.90 17.57
N GLU A 419 -8.66 -5.84 18.15
CA GLU A 419 -9.35 -4.54 18.25
C GLU A 419 -9.71 -3.99 16.86
N ASP A 420 -8.74 -3.98 15.94
CA ASP A 420 -8.96 -3.57 14.55
C ASP A 420 -10.00 -4.45 13.85
N LEU A 421 -9.89 -5.77 14.02
CA LEU A 421 -10.82 -6.73 13.41
C LEU A 421 -12.26 -6.55 13.91
N ASP A 422 -12.45 -6.36 15.22
CA ASP A 422 -13.76 -6.16 15.81
C ASP A 422 -14.38 -4.87 15.27
N MET A 423 -13.61 -3.76 15.23
CA MET A 423 -14.07 -2.48 14.65
C MET A 423 -14.44 -2.60 13.17
N ILE A 424 -13.65 -3.33 12.37
CA ILE A 424 -13.92 -3.56 10.95
C ILE A 424 -15.19 -4.39 10.78
N CYS A 425 -15.34 -5.48 11.53
CA CYS A 425 -16.49 -6.38 11.42
C CYS A 425 -17.78 -5.72 11.89
N GLU A 426 -17.74 -4.89 12.94
CA GLU A 426 -18.88 -4.08 13.37
C GLU A 426 -19.39 -3.16 12.26
N GLU A 427 -18.49 -2.44 11.57
CA GLU A 427 -18.87 -1.56 10.46
C GLU A 427 -19.39 -2.34 9.24
N ILE A 428 -18.81 -3.50 8.95
CA ILE A 428 -19.30 -4.40 7.90
C ILE A 428 -20.72 -4.89 8.23
N ALA A 429 -21.00 -5.21 9.50
CA ALA A 429 -22.31 -5.67 9.93
C ALA A 429 -23.39 -4.58 9.84
N VAL A 430 -23.02 -3.30 10.06
CA VAL A 430 -23.93 -2.15 9.94
C VAL A 430 -24.26 -1.82 8.48
N ALA A 431 -23.35 -2.13 7.54
CA ALA A 431 -23.53 -1.84 6.12
C ALA A 431 -24.39 -2.87 5.36
N ARG A 432 -24.76 -3.99 5.99
CA ARG A 432 -25.64 -5.04 5.44
C ARG A 432 -27.04 -4.90 6.00
#